data_AF-A0A970L4K2-F1
#
_entry.id   AF-A0A970L4K2-F1
#
_cell.length_a   1.000
_cell.length_b   1.000
_cell.length_c   1.000
_cell.angle_alpha   90.00
_cell.angle_beta   90.00
_cell.angle_gamma   90.00
#
_symmetry.space_group_name_H-M   'P 1'
#
loop_
_entity.id
_entity.type
_entity.pdbx_description
1 polymer ?
#
loop_
_entity_poly.entity_id
_entity_poly.type
_entity_poly.pdbx_seq_one_letter_code
_entity_poly.pdbx_strand_id
1 'polypeptide(L)'
;MKKKKSFNLRSYTSFSLVIATIIMSWSGFILFFAPPGRIANWTGWKLMLFTKAEWQAFHTIFSFMFFILFIIHLFFVNWKAFLTYFRSRIRKGLNRKRELFAAVGISLIFFAGTLGSWIPFGTVMNFGETVKEGWDKKYDSPEIAHMEEFTLVRLATIFRGVSSNDLFTTLRDSSIVISGKNARLKRIAADNGVTPARLYEILTRKYPPDEGVYKHEAPAGIGKMTINMIASRLGKDPSSLILIIRENGVSAGAESTMKSIAGQLGISPHDLYSLLAED
;
A
#
# COMPACT_ATOMS: atom_id res chain seq x y z
N MET A 1 -32.88 46.29 8.80
CA MET A 1 -31.96 45.50 7.94
C MET A 1 -31.16 44.51 8.79
N LYS A 2 -31.36 43.20 8.63
CA LYS A 2 -30.53 42.19 9.32
C LYS A 2 -29.10 42.27 8.73
N LYS A 3 -28.10 42.65 9.54
CA LYS A 3 -26.69 42.59 9.14
C LYS A 3 -26.38 41.16 8.67
N LYS A 4 -25.98 41.00 7.42
CA LYS A 4 -25.51 39.72 6.86
C LYS A 4 -24.32 39.28 7.72
N LYS A 5 -24.48 38.21 8.52
CA LYS A 5 -23.40 37.69 9.36
C LYS A 5 -22.27 37.29 8.41
N SER A 6 -21.12 37.96 8.51
CA SER A 6 -19.92 37.62 7.76
C SER A 6 -19.44 36.23 8.18
N PHE A 7 -18.87 35.50 7.23
CA PHE A 7 -18.32 34.17 7.48
C PHE A 7 -17.23 34.22 8.55
N ASN A 8 -17.34 33.36 9.57
CA ASN A 8 -16.37 33.31 10.67
C ASN A 8 -15.26 32.29 10.35
N LEU A 9 -14.17 32.78 9.78
CA LEU A 9 -13.02 31.95 9.37
C LEU A 9 -12.42 31.14 10.53
N ARG A 10 -12.42 31.69 11.75
CA ARG A 10 -11.92 30.98 12.95
C ARG A 10 -12.75 29.75 13.26
N SER A 11 -14.07 29.92 13.29
CA SER A 11 -15.00 28.83 13.60
C SER A 11 -14.96 27.79 12.51
N TYR A 12 -14.99 28.22 11.24
CA TYR A 12 -14.86 27.33 10.09
C TYR A 12 -13.60 26.47 10.13
N THR A 13 -12.43 27.10 10.34
CA THR A 13 -11.15 26.37 10.38
C THR A 13 -11.13 25.37 11.52
N SER A 14 -11.67 25.74 12.69
CA SER A 14 -11.71 24.86 13.86
C SER A 14 -12.63 23.65 13.64
N PHE A 15 -13.85 23.86 13.13
CA PHE A 15 -14.76 22.74 12.80
C PHE A 15 -14.18 21.85 11.70
N SER A 16 -13.57 22.44 10.68
CA SER A 16 -12.98 21.69 9.58
C SER A 16 -11.80 20.83 10.04
N LEU A 17 -10.96 21.34 10.97
CA LEU A 17 -9.89 20.56 11.59
C LEU A 17 -10.41 19.37 12.40
N VAL A 18 -11.49 19.55 13.17
CA VAL A 18 -12.11 18.46 13.94
C VAL A 18 -12.65 17.38 12.99
N ILE A 19 -13.39 17.77 11.96
CA ILE A 19 -13.91 16.84 10.94
C ILE A 19 -12.77 16.09 10.25
N ALA A 20 -11.72 16.80 9.84
CA ALA A 20 -10.54 16.19 9.23
C ALA A 20 -9.86 15.18 10.17
N THR A 21 -9.73 15.53 11.45
CA THR A 21 -9.13 14.64 12.47
C THR A 21 -9.93 13.36 12.64
N ILE A 22 -11.27 13.45 12.69
CA ILE A 22 -12.14 12.27 12.79
C ILE A 22 -11.97 11.37 11.56
N ILE A 23 -12.03 11.94 10.36
CA ILE A 23 -11.93 11.18 9.11
C ILE A 23 -10.55 10.54 8.96
N MET A 24 -9.47 11.26 9.26
CA MET A 24 -8.10 10.72 9.25
C MET A 24 -7.92 9.59 10.26
N SER A 25 -8.41 9.76 11.49
CA SER A 25 -8.28 8.74 12.54
C SER A 25 -9.05 7.48 12.16
N TRP A 26 -10.27 7.63 11.65
CA TRP A 26 -11.09 6.49 11.24
C TRP A 26 -10.52 5.78 10.01
N SER A 27 -10.12 6.52 8.99
CA SER A 27 -9.49 5.94 7.79
C SER A 27 -8.14 5.29 8.10
N GLY A 28 -7.32 5.89 8.98
CA GLY A 28 -6.07 5.31 9.46
C GLY A 28 -6.28 4.00 10.22
N PHE A 29 -7.30 3.95 11.08
CA PHE A 29 -7.72 2.73 11.76
C PHE A 29 -8.14 1.64 10.77
N ILE A 30 -9.00 1.95 9.80
CA ILE A 30 -9.40 0.99 8.76
C ILE A 30 -8.20 0.47 7.98
N LEU A 31 -7.28 1.36 7.57
CA LEU A 31 -6.09 1.00 6.81
C LEU A 31 -5.10 0.15 7.60
N PHE A 32 -5.09 0.27 8.94
CA PHE A 32 -4.29 -0.58 9.81
C PHE A 32 -4.74 -2.06 9.76
N PHE A 33 -6.05 -2.32 9.64
CA PHE A 33 -6.60 -3.67 9.53
C PHE A 33 -6.82 -4.16 8.08
N ALA A 34 -6.73 -3.25 7.11
CA ALA A 34 -6.99 -3.57 5.71
C ALA A 34 -5.98 -4.61 5.15
N PRO A 35 -6.44 -5.53 4.28
CA PRO A 35 -5.57 -6.52 3.66
C PRO A 35 -4.43 -5.89 2.85
N PRO A 36 -3.33 -6.62 2.57
CA PRO A 36 -2.31 -6.20 1.62
C PRO A 36 -2.91 -5.79 0.26
N GLY A 37 -2.27 -4.86 -0.45
CA GLY A 37 -2.79 -4.33 -1.73
C GLY A 37 -3.09 -5.42 -2.77
N ARG A 38 -2.20 -6.43 -2.86
CA ARG A 38 -2.36 -7.61 -3.75
C ARG A 38 -3.68 -8.34 -3.49
N ILE A 39 -4.05 -8.58 -2.23
CA ILE A 39 -5.29 -9.26 -1.87
C ILE A 39 -6.46 -8.31 -2.09
N ALA A 40 -6.37 -7.09 -1.57
CA ALA A 40 -7.46 -6.12 -1.63
C ALA A 40 -7.93 -5.88 -3.07
N ASN A 41 -6.99 -5.74 -4.01
CA ASN A 41 -7.29 -5.55 -5.42
C ASN A 41 -7.79 -6.83 -6.10
N TRP A 42 -7.19 -7.98 -5.78
CA TRP A 42 -7.50 -9.27 -6.42
C TRP A 42 -8.87 -9.82 -6.03
N THR A 43 -9.23 -9.68 -4.75
CA THR A 43 -10.51 -10.16 -4.21
C THR A 43 -11.61 -9.10 -4.26
N GLY A 44 -11.32 -7.89 -4.76
CA GLY A 44 -12.27 -6.78 -4.76
C GLY A 44 -12.72 -6.36 -3.35
N TRP A 45 -11.81 -6.38 -2.37
CA TRP A 45 -12.12 -6.08 -0.97
C TRP A 45 -12.75 -4.68 -0.83
N LYS A 46 -13.88 -4.63 -0.13
CA LYS A 46 -14.59 -3.40 0.23
C LYS A 46 -14.98 -3.43 1.70
N LEU A 47 -14.93 -2.28 2.34
CA LEU A 47 -15.46 -2.05 3.68
C LEU A 47 -16.30 -0.77 3.65
N MET A 48 -17.54 -0.86 4.14
CA MET A 48 -18.53 0.22 4.10
C MET A 48 -18.65 0.86 2.70
N LEU A 49 -18.78 0.01 1.66
CA LEU A 49 -18.89 0.38 0.23
C LEU A 49 -17.60 0.87 -0.44
N PHE A 50 -16.55 1.18 0.31
CA PHE A 50 -15.30 1.69 -0.24
C PHE A 50 -14.23 0.62 -0.33
N THR A 51 -13.49 0.63 -1.43
CA THR A 51 -12.28 -0.15 -1.65
C THR A 51 -11.14 0.34 -0.76
N LYS A 52 -10.09 -0.49 -0.60
CA LYS A 52 -8.87 -0.07 0.11
C LYS A 52 -8.25 1.20 -0.49
N ALA A 53 -8.24 1.31 -1.82
CA ALA A 53 -7.67 2.47 -2.51
C ALA A 53 -8.44 3.76 -2.19
N GLU A 54 -9.77 3.69 -2.09
CA GLU A 54 -10.62 4.83 -1.72
C GLU A 54 -10.42 5.21 -0.25
N TRP A 55 -10.29 4.25 0.67
CA TRP A 55 -9.93 4.54 2.07
C TRP A 55 -8.57 5.24 2.18
N GLN A 56 -7.59 4.79 1.40
CA GLN A 56 -6.28 5.43 1.32
C GLN A 56 -6.38 6.85 0.74
N ALA A 57 -7.23 7.06 -0.27
CA ALA A 57 -7.49 8.37 -0.85
C ALA A 57 -8.13 9.32 0.18
N PHE A 58 -9.15 8.87 0.92
CA PHE A 58 -9.74 9.66 2.01
C PHE A 58 -8.70 10.05 3.04
N HIS A 59 -7.92 9.09 3.56
CA HIS A 59 -6.89 9.38 4.55
C HIS A 59 -5.89 10.43 4.04
N THR A 60 -5.42 10.27 2.80
CA THR A 60 -4.40 11.13 2.19
C THR A 60 -4.92 12.54 1.92
N ILE A 61 -6.08 12.66 1.26
CA ILE A 61 -6.67 13.97 0.91
C ILE A 61 -7.07 14.75 2.16
N PHE A 62 -7.66 14.08 3.16
CA PHE A 62 -7.98 14.74 4.44
C PHE A 62 -6.73 15.10 5.24
N SER A 63 -5.61 14.38 5.08
CA SER A 63 -4.30 14.77 5.66
C SER A 63 -3.75 16.05 5.05
N PHE A 64 -3.83 16.20 3.73
CA PHE A 64 -3.47 17.46 3.07
C PHE A 64 -4.37 18.62 3.53
N MET A 65 -5.68 18.39 3.58
CA MET A 65 -6.63 19.38 4.06
C MET A 65 -6.33 19.77 5.52
N PHE A 66 -6.08 18.79 6.39
CA PHE A 66 -5.70 19.01 7.78
C PHE A 66 -4.43 19.87 7.89
N PHE A 67 -3.39 19.56 7.12
CA PHE A 67 -2.13 20.30 7.16
C PHE A 67 -2.29 21.76 6.70
N ILE A 68 -3.03 21.99 5.60
CA ILE A 68 -3.34 23.35 5.12
C ILE A 68 -4.13 24.12 6.17
N LEU A 69 -5.18 23.51 6.72
CA LEU A 69 -6.01 24.14 7.76
C LEU A 69 -5.23 24.37 9.06
N PHE A 70 -4.28 23.51 9.40
CA PHE A 70 -3.40 23.66 10.56
C PHE A 70 -2.52 24.91 10.40
N ILE A 71 -1.93 25.11 9.21
CA ILE A 71 -1.18 26.33 8.89
C ILE A 71 -2.08 27.56 9.00
N ILE A 72 -3.28 27.53 8.41
CA ILE A 72 -4.25 28.64 8.50
C ILE A 72 -4.60 28.92 9.97
N HIS A 73 -4.90 27.87 10.73
CA HIS A 73 -5.28 27.97 12.13
C HIS A 73 -4.17 28.58 12.99
N LEU A 74 -2.92 28.19 12.77
CA LEU A 74 -1.77 28.64 13.55
C LEU A 74 -1.32 30.06 13.15
N PHE A 75 -1.11 30.31 11.86
CA PHE A 75 -0.45 31.53 11.35
C PHE A 75 -1.41 32.66 10.96
N PHE A 76 -2.68 32.37 10.68
CA PHE A 76 -3.64 33.41 10.27
C PHE A 76 -4.70 33.65 11.34
N VAL A 77 -5.21 32.57 11.96
CA VAL A 77 -6.32 32.68 12.93
C VAL A 77 -5.83 32.95 14.35
N ASN A 78 -4.75 32.27 14.77
CA ASN A 78 -4.27 32.29 16.16
C ASN A 78 -2.83 32.81 16.32
N TRP A 79 -2.24 33.42 15.29
CA TRP A 79 -0.84 33.85 15.31
C TRP A 79 -0.51 34.84 16.44
N LYS A 80 -1.41 35.79 16.71
CA LYS A 80 -1.23 36.72 17.84
C LYS A 80 -1.22 35.98 19.18
N ALA A 81 -2.08 34.97 19.35
CA ALA A 81 -2.11 34.16 20.57
C ALA A 81 -0.84 33.30 20.69
N PHE A 82 -0.41 32.68 19.59
CA PHE A 82 0.82 31.91 19.51
C PHE A 82 2.07 32.75 19.81
N LEU A 83 2.20 33.92 19.18
CA LEU A 83 3.27 34.88 19.44
C LEU A 83 3.19 35.52 20.83
N THR A 84 2.01 35.67 21.42
CA THR A 84 1.90 36.13 22.81
C THR A 84 2.40 35.05 23.76
N TYR A 85 2.11 33.78 23.46
CA TYR A 85 2.62 32.61 24.19
C TYR A 85 4.15 32.55 24.11
N PHE A 86 4.69 32.44 22.89
CA PHE A 86 5.84 33.20 22.38
C PHE A 86 6.64 34.18 23.29
N ARG A 87 6.28 35.44 23.11
CA ARG A 87 6.96 36.68 23.49
C ARG A 87 6.79 37.03 24.96
N SER A 88 5.65 36.69 25.57
CA SER A 88 5.47 36.84 27.03
C SER A 88 6.45 35.97 27.82
N ARG A 89 6.90 34.86 27.22
CA ARG A 89 7.83 33.88 27.81
C ARG A 89 9.30 34.20 27.58
N ILE A 90 9.64 34.91 26.52
CA ILE A 90 11.01 35.42 26.32
C ILE A 90 11.32 36.54 27.33
N ARG A 91 10.34 37.40 27.64
CA ARG A 91 10.51 38.52 28.58
C ARG A 91 10.43 38.15 30.07
N LYS A 92 9.75 37.05 30.45
CA LYS A 92 9.60 36.60 31.85
C LYS A 92 10.31 35.27 32.16
N GLY A 93 11.11 34.74 31.23
CA GLY A 93 11.58 33.36 31.27
C GLY A 93 10.44 32.37 30.94
N LEU A 94 10.80 31.23 30.33
CA LEU A 94 9.84 30.25 29.83
C LEU A 94 9.11 29.58 31.02
N ASN A 95 8.01 30.17 31.47
CA ASN A 95 7.32 29.83 32.73
C ASN A 95 6.53 28.48 32.68
N ARG A 96 6.88 27.55 31.76
CA ARG A 96 6.44 26.14 31.65
C ARG A 96 7.50 25.24 30.98
N LYS A 97 8.80 25.47 31.23
CA LYS A 97 9.90 24.62 30.71
C LYS A 97 9.66 23.13 30.92
N ARG A 98 9.12 22.74 32.08
CA ARG A 98 8.82 21.34 32.41
C ARG A 98 7.83 20.70 31.43
N GLU A 99 6.78 21.42 31.04
CA GLU A 99 5.78 20.92 30.07
C GLU A 99 6.37 20.79 28.67
N LEU A 100 7.18 21.77 28.24
CA LEU A 100 7.89 21.68 26.96
C LEU A 100 8.88 20.52 26.94
N PHE A 101 9.72 20.37 27.98
CA PHE A 101 10.64 19.25 28.09
C PHE A 101 9.90 17.91 28.18
N ALA A 102 8.74 17.84 28.85
CA ALA A 102 7.91 16.65 28.86
C ALA A 102 7.34 16.33 27.47
N ALA A 103 6.83 17.32 26.73
CA ALA A 103 6.32 17.15 25.37
C ALA A 103 7.41 16.72 24.38
N VAL A 104 8.60 17.29 24.47
CA VAL A 104 9.76 16.88 23.67
C VAL A 104 10.21 15.48 24.08
N GLY A 105 10.34 15.22 25.38
CA GLY A 105 10.77 13.93 25.93
C GLY A 105 9.84 12.79 25.51
N ILE A 106 8.52 12.95 25.65
CA ILE A 106 7.56 11.91 25.22
C ILE A 106 7.60 11.71 23.70
N SER A 107 7.76 12.78 22.91
CA SER A 107 7.89 12.67 21.45
C SER A 107 9.15 11.90 21.05
N LEU A 108 10.27 12.15 21.74
CA LEU A 108 11.52 11.42 21.53
C LEU A 108 11.40 9.95 21.95
N ILE A 109 10.70 9.65 23.04
CA ILE A 109 10.41 8.27 23.47
C ILE A 109 9.59 7.54 22.41
N PHE A 110 8.53 8.16 21.87
CA PHE A 110 7.73 7.56 20.81
C PHE A 110 8.55 7.33 19.53
N PHE A 111 9.38 8.31 19.15
CA PHE A 111 10.26 8.20 18.01
C PHE A 111 11.29 7.07 18.16
N ALA A 112 12.05 7.07 19.26
CA ALA A 112 13.07 6.06 19.53
C ALA A 112 12.47 4.67 19.74
N GLY A 113 11.35 4.58 20.47
CA GLY A 113 10.64 3.33 20.71
C GLY A 113 10.05 2.72 19.43
N THR A 114 9.57 3.54 18.50
CA THR A 114 9.12 3.08 17.18
C THR A 114 10.29 2.57 16.35
N LEU A 115 11.39 3.34 16.27
CA LEU A 115 12.57 2.95 15.48
C LEU A 115 13.25 1.69 16.04
N GLY A 116 13.34 1.59 17.37
CA GLY A 116 13.90 0.44 18.08
C GLY A 116 12.95 -0.74 18.25
N SER A 117 11.69 -0.63 17.80
CA SER A 117 10.65 -1.65 17.97
C SER A 117 10.44 -2.08 19.43
N TRP A 118 10.55 -1.16 20.39
CA TRP A 118 10.39 -1.43 21.82
C TRP A 118 8.92 -1.72 22.19
N ILE A 119 8.67 -2.39 23.31
CA ILE A 119 7.31 -2.55 23.86
C ILE A 119 6.80 -1.17 24.34
N PRO A 120 5.58 -0.73 23.99
CA PRO A 120 4.54 -1.45 23.23
C PRO A 120 4.56 -1.20 21.70
N PHE A 121 5.39 -0.29 21.20
CA PHE A 121 5.43 0.13 19.78
C PHE A 121 5.63 -1.05 18.81
N GLY A 122 6.64 -1.89 19.05
CA GLY A 122 6.89 -3.09 18.24
C GLY A 122 5.75 -4.09 18.30
N THR A 123 5.14 -4.27 19.48
CA THR A 123 3.97 -5.16 19.66
C THR A 123 2.78 -4.72 18.82
N VAL A 124 2.47 -3.41 18.80
CA VAL A 124 1.38 -2.86 17.97
C VAL A 124 1.68 -3.09 16.49
N MET A 125 2.91 -2.84 16.05
CA MET A 125 3.29 -3.05 14.64
C MET A 125 3.24 -4.54 14.23
N ASN A 126 3.72 -5.45 15.08
CA ASN A 126 3.68 -6.89 14.85
C ASN A 126 2.25 -7.43 14.82
N PHE A 127 1.36 -6.89 15.66
CA PHE A 127 -0.07 -7.20 15.60
C PHE A 127 -0.67 -6.81 14.24
N GLY A 128 -0.34 -5.62 13.73
CA GLY A 128 -0.75 -5.19 12.40
C GLY A 128 -0.27 -6.12 11.28
N GLU A 129 0.96 -6.64 11.36
CA GLU A 129 1.45 -7.65 10.40
C GLU A 129 0.74 -9.00 10.55
N THR A 130 0.46 -9.44 11.78
CA THR A 130 -0.29 -10.69 12.03
C THR A 130 -1.70 -10.63 11.42
N VAL A 131 -2.37 -9.47 11.52
CA VAL A 131 -3.65 -9.23 10.85
C VAL A 131 -3.50 -9.36 9.33
N LYS A 132 -2.45 -8.76 8.74
CA LYS A 132 -2.17 -8.84 7.30
C LYS A 132 -1.90 -10.27 6.83
N GLU A 133 -1.15 -11.06 7.60
CA GLU A 133 -0.91 -12.49 7.34
C GLU A 133 -2.18 -13.33 7.44
N GLY A 134 -3.11 -12.97 8.32
CA GLY A 134 -4.43 -13.60 8.40
C GLY A 134 -5.20 -13.51 7.09
N TRP A 135 -5.06 -12.41 6.35
CA TRP A 135 -5.65 -12.27 5.03
C TRP A 135 -5.00 -13.19 4.00
N ASP A 136 -3.67 -13.34 4.03
CA ASP A 136 -2.92 -14.24 3.14
C ASP A 136 -3.29 -15.71 3.30
N LYS A 137 -3.65 -16.12 4.52
CA LYS A 137 -4.10 -17.50 4.80
C LYS A 137 -5.52 -17.78 4.33
N LYS A 138 -6.37 -16.74 4.28
CA LYS A 138 -7.80 -16.88 4.00
C LYS A 138 -8.14 -16.69 2.52
N TYR A 139 -7.36 -15.89 1.81
CA TYR A 139 -7.61 -15.54 0.42
C TYR A 139 -6.38 -15.80 -0.43
N ASP A 140 -6.60 -16.42 -1.58
CA ASP A 140 -5.53 -16.59 -2.56
C ASP A 140 -5.06 -15.23 -3.07
N SER A 141 -3.75 -15.07 -3.11
CA SER A 141 -3.12 -13.93 -3.78
C SER A 141 -2.93 -14.26 -5.27
N PRO A 142 -2.89 -13.26 -6.15
CA PRO A 142 -2.54 -13.52 -7.54
C PRO A 142 -1.12 -14.09 -7.59
N GLU A 143 -0.89 -15.11 -8.42
CA GLU A 143 0.43 -15.74 -8.52
C GLU A 143 1.49 -14.78 -9.07
N ILE A 144 1.08 -13.91 -10.00
CA ILE A 144 1.91 -12.85 -10.58
C ILE A 144 1.48 -11.52 -9.98
N ALA A 145 2.45 -10.67 -9.63
CA ALA A 145 2.17 -9.37 -9.07
C ALA A 145 1.34 -8.49 -10.02
N HIS A 146 0.37 -7.77 -9.46
CA HIS A 146 -0.46 -6.83 -10.20
C HIS A 146 -1.23 -7.44 -11.37
N MET A 147 -1.52 -8.74 -11.34
CA MET A 147 -2.27 -9.42 -12.40
C MET A 147 -3.65 -8.78 -12.62
N GLU A 148 -4.25 -8.16 -11.60
CA GLU A 148 -5.49 -7.39 -11.74
C GLU A 148 -5.40 -6.25 -12.76
N GLU A 149 -4.19 -5.72 -13.01
CA GLU A 149 -3.95 -4.63 -13.94
C GLU A 149 -3.66 -5.13 -15.37
N PHE A 150 -3.63 -6.44 -15.60
CA PHE A 150 -3.34 -7.01 -16.92
C PHE A 150 -4.54 -6.84 -17.85
N THR A 151 -4.26 -6.60 -19.14
CA THR A 151 -5.24 -6.73 -20.22
C THR A 151 -5.40 -8.21 -20.58
N LEU A 152 -6.50 -8.57 -21.26
CA LEU A 152 -6.65 -9.94 -21.78
C LEU A 152 -5.56 -10.29 -22.81
N VAL A 153 -5.00 -9.30 -23.51
CA VAL A 153 -3.86 -9.50 -24.40
C VAL A 153 -2.62 -9.94 -23.62
N ARG A 154 -2.27 -9.24 -22.53
CA ARG A 154 -1.15 -9.63 -21.68
C ARG A 154 -1.42 -10.96 -20.99
N LEU A 155 -2.63 -11.15 -20.47
CA LEU A 155 -3.01 -12.38 -19.77
C LEU A 155 -2.95 -13.61 -20.68
N ALA A 156 -3.22 -13.48 -21.98
CA ALA A 156 -3.10 -14.60 -22.92
C ALA A 156 -1.69 -15.17 -23.03
N THR A 157 -0.65 -14.32 -22.89
CA THR A 157 0.76 -14.75 -22.95
C THR A 157 1.14 -15.74 -21.84
N ILE A 158 0.33 -15.80 -20.80
CA ILE A 158 0.54 -16.60 -19.61
C ILE A 158 0.00 -18.03 -19.78
N PHE A 159 -0.89 -18.24 -20.76
CA PHE A 159 -1.48 -19.54 -21.06
C PHE A 159 -0.84 -20.14 -22.30
N ARG A 160 -0.62 -21.47 -22.29
CA ARG A 160 0.06 -22.15 -23.39
C ARG A 160 -0.81 -22.19 -24.65
N GLY A 161 -0.36 -21.52 -25.71
CA GLY A 161 -1.01 -21.58 -27.03
C GLY A 161 -2.39 -20.93 -27.09
N VAL A 162 -2.70 -20.01 -26.18
CA VAL A 162 -4.01 -19.35 -26.10
C VAL A 162 -3.92 -17.93 -26.61
N SER A 163 -4.84 -17.54 -27.49
CA SER A 163 -4.93 -16.16 -27.97
C SER A 163 -5.80 -15.29 -27.06
N SER A 164 -5.64 -13.97 -27.14
CA SER A 164 -6.51 -13.06 -26.41
C SER A 164 -7.99 -13.20 -26.80
N ASN A 165 -8.28 -13.51 -28.08
CA ASN A 165 -9.63 -13.78 -28.56
C ASN A 165 -10.26 -15.00 -27.89
N ASP A 166 -9.48 -16.05 -27.60
CA ASP A 166 -9.98 -17.24 -26.91
C ASP A 166 -10.41 -16.91 -25.48
N LEU A 167 -9.66 -16.03 -24.81
CA LEU A 167 -10.03 -15.50 -23.49
C LEU A 167 -11.31 -14.64 -23.58
N PHE A 168 -11.43 -13.77 -24.59
CA PHE A 168 -12.65 -12.97 -24.82
C PHE A 168 -13.88 -13.86 -24.97
N THR A 169 -13.79 -14.88 -25.83
CA THR A 169 -14.89 -15.82 -26.08
C THR A 169 -15.27 -16.55 -24.80
N THR A 170 -14.28 -17.10 -24.08
CA THR A 170 -14.52 -17.87 -22.84
C THR A 170 -15.20 -17.03 -21.76
N LEU A 171 -14.80 -15.77 -21.60
CA LEU A 171 -15.43 -14.86 -20.65
C LEU A 171 -16.85 -14.49 -21.08
N ARG A 172 -17.09 -14.22 -22.38
CA ARG A 172 -18.44 -13.95 -22.91
C ARG A 172 -19.38 -15.14 -22.75
N ASP A 173 -18.91 -16.35 -23.02
CA ASP A 173 -19.66 -17.59 -22.81
C ASP A 173 -20.03 -17.78 -21.33
N SER A 174 -19.22 -17.21 -20.43
CA SER A 174 -19.46 -17.15 -18.99
C SER A 174 -20.27 -15.93 -18.55
N SER A 175 -20.99 -15.27 -19.48
CA SER A 175 -21.81 -14.08 -19.23
C SER A 175 -21.06 -12.84 -18.74
N ILE A 176 -19.75 -12.73 -19.03
CA ILE A 176 -18.96 -11.53 -18.72
C ILE A 176 -19.01 -10.58 -19.92
N VAL A 177 -19.46 -9.35 -19.66
CA VAL A 177 -19.50 -8.25 -20.64
C VAL A 177 -18.15 -7.56 -20.66
N ILE A 178 -17.52 -7.46 -21.83
CA ILE A 178 -16.21 -6.82 -21.96
C ILE A 178 -16.30 -5.59 -22.85
N SER A 179 -16.17 -4.43 -22.22
CA SER A 179 -16.19 -3.11 -22.87
C SER A 179 -14.78 -2.71 -23.29
N GLY A 180 -14.37 -3.17 -24.49
CA GLY A 180 -13.12 -2.79 -25.13
C GLY A 180 -11.98 -3.82 -24.99
N LYS A 181 -11.18 -3.96 -26.06
CA LYS A 181 -10.17 -5.03 -26.16
C LYS A 181 -8.97 -4.87 -25.22
N ASN A 182 -8.73 -3.65 -24.73
CA ASN A 182 -7.60 -3.31 -23.86
C ASN A 182 -8.04 -3.03 -22.42
N ALA A 183 -9.27 -3.40 -22.04
CA ALA A 183 -9.72 -3.28 -20.66
C ALA A 183 -8.87 -4.18 -19.74
N ARG A 184 -8.51 -3.64 -18.57
CA ARG A 184 -7.79 -4.38 -17.53
C ARG A 184 -8.75 -5.31 -16.78
N LEU A 185 -8.25 -6.44 -16.28
CA LEU A 185 -9.05 -7.39 -15.50
C LEU A 185 -9.85 -6.72 -14.37
N LYS A 186 -9.21 -5.81 -13.62
CA LYS A 186 -9.86 -5.02 -12.56
C LYS A 186 -11.07 -4.23 -13.03
N ARG A 187 -11.00 -3.64 -14.23
CA ARG A 187 -12.11 -2.88 -14.79
C ARG A 187 -13.21 -3.80 -15.29
N ILE A 188 -12.85 -4.87 -16.01
CA ILE A 188 -13.81 -5.89 -16.46
C ILE A 188 -14.57 -6.45 -15.26
N ALA A 189 -13.86 -6.78 -14.19
CA ALA A 189 -14.44 -7.30 -12.96
C ALA A 189 -15.44 -6.31 -12.34
N ALA A 190 -15.04 -5.03 -12.22
CA ALA A 190 -15.89 -3.98 -11.68
C ALA A 190 -17.17 -3.75 -12.51
N ASP A 191 -17.04 -3.69 -13.84
CA ASP A 191 -18.16 -3.47 -14.76
C ASP A 191 -19.19 -4.63 -14.72
N ASN A 192 -18.76 -5.82 -14.28
CA ASN A 192 -19.60 -7.02 -14.16
C ASN A 192 -19.99 -7.36 -12.71
N GLY A 193 -19.60 -6.54 -11.72
CA GLY A 193 -19.87 -6.83 -10.31
C GLY A 193 -19.19 -8.10 -9.77
N VAL A 194 -18.11 -8.55 -10.40
CA VAL A 194 -17.30 -9.72 -9.97
C VAL A 194 -15.89 -9.29 -9.56
N THR A 195 -15.05 -10.25 -9.16
CA THR A 195 -13.66 -10.00 -8.75
C THR A 195 -12.67 -10.38 -9.85
N PRO A 196 -11.47 -9.77 -9.89
CA PRO A 196 -10.38 -10.22 -10.78
C PRO A 196 -10.05 -11.71 -10.60
N ALA A 197 -10.02 -12.17 -9.34
CA ALA A 197 -9.84 -13.58 -9.00
C ALA A 197 -10.86 -14.48 -9.72
N ARG A 198 -12.14 -14.09 -9.73
CA ARG A 198 -13.21 -14.86 -10.39
C ARG A 198 -13.02 -14.93 -11.90
N LEU A 199 -12.61 -13.83 -12.54
CA LEU A 199 -12.33 -13.83 -13.98
C LEU A 199 -11.18 -14.80 -14.30
N TYR A 200 -10.11 -14.76 -13.50
CA TYR A 200 -8.97 -15.63 -13.67
C TYR A 200 -9.31 -17.11 -13.40
N GLU A 201 -10.16 -17.40 -12.42
CA GLU A 201 -10.67 -18.74 -12.13
C GLU A 201 -11.45 -19.33 -13.33
N ILE A 202 -12.29 -18.53 -13.99
CA ILE A 202 -13.02 -18.96 -15.19
C ILE A 202 -12.05 -19.37 -16.30
N LEU A 203 -10.98 -18.61 -16.49
CA LEU A 203 -9.99 -18.86 -17.53
C LEU A 203 -9.13 -20.09 -17.22
N THR A 204 -8.64 -20.22 -15.99
CA THR A 204 -7.76 -21.33 -15.56
C THR A 204 -8.46 -22.68 -15.57
N ARG A 205 -9.78 -22.73 -15.39
CA ARG A 205 -10.57 -23.97 -15.56
C ARG A 205 -10.50 -24.54 -16.98
N LYS A 206 -10.29 -23.68 -17.98
CA LYS A 206 -10.24 -24.07 -19.40
C LYS A 206 -8.82 -24.10 -19.96
N TYR A 207 -7.98 -23.20 -19.50
CA TYR A 207 -6.61 -23.02 -19.99
C TYR A 207 -5.61 -23.23 -18.85
N PRO A 208 -4.81 -24.30 -18.89
CA PRO A 208 -3.76 -24.48 -17.91
C PRO A 208 -2.69 -23.39 -18.08
N PRO A 209 -2.23 -22.77 -16.98
CA PRO A 209 -1.13 -21.81 -17.00
C PRO A 209 0.18 -22.43 -17.54
N ASP A 210 0.97 -21.67 -18.30
CA ASP A 210 2.28 -22.15 -18.78
C ASP A 210 3.37 -21.93 -17.72
N GLU A 211 3.74 -22.99 -16.99
CA GLU A 211 4.73 -22.94 -15.91
C GLU A 211 6.05 -22.28 -16.31
N GLY A 212 6.47 -22.38 -17.58
CA GLY A 212 7.69 -21.72 -18.07
C GLY A 212 7.59 -20.19 -18.01
N VAL A 213 6.46 -19.63 -18.44
CA VAL A 213 6.22 -18.17 -18.42
C VAL A 213 6.00 -17.68 -16.98
N TYR A 214 5.27 -18.45 -16.16
CA TYR A 214 4.99 -18.09 -14.76
C TYR A 214 6.22 -17.97 -13.87
N LYS A 215 7.25 -18.77 -14.13
CA LYS A 215 8.50 -18.72 -13.36
C LYS A 215 9.28 -17.44 -13.65
N HIS A 216 9.18 -16.88 -14.84
CA HIS A 216 9.91 -15.64 -15.20
C HIS A 216 9.14 -14.37 -14.83
N GLU A 217 7.83 -14.47 -14.59
CA GLU A 217 7.02 -13.37 -14.09
C GLU A 217 7.15 -13.22 -12.55
N ALA A 218 7.35 -11.99 -12.11
CA ALA A 218 7.60 -11.70 -10.70
C ALA A 218 6.37 -12.03 -9.82
N PRO A 219 6.52 -12.86 -8.78
CA PRO A 219 5.40 -13.24 -7.93
C PRO A 219 4.83 -12.09 -7.12
N ALA A 220 3.56 -12.20 -6.72
CA ALA A 220 2.99 -11.25 -5.77
C ALA A 220 3.67 -11.36 -4.40
N GLY A 221 3.91 -10.22 -3.76
CA GLY A 221 4.57 -10.19 -2.45
C GLY A 221 6.08 -10.42 -2.49
N ILE A 222 6.69 -10.39 -3.69
CA ILE A 222 8.11 -10.66 -3.92
C ILE A 222 9.07 -9.99 -2.93
N GLY A 223 8.80 -8.75 -2.52
CA GLY A 223 9.67 -8.03 -1.58
C GLY A 223 9.88 -8.76 -0.24
N LYS A 224 8.92 -9.59 0.21
CA LYS A 224 9.03 -10.38 1.45
C LYS A 224 9.75 -11.72 1.24
N MET A 225 9.93 -12.18 -0.01
CA MET A 225 10.56 -13.46 -0.29
C MET A 225 12.08 -13.38 -0.10
N THR A 226 12.67 -14.48 0.38
CA THR A 226 14.12 -14.63 0.53
C THR A 226 14.75 -15.18 -0.76
N ILE A 227 16.07 -15.03 -0.91
CA ILE A 227 16.79 -15.61 -2.04
C ILE A 227 16.58 -17.11 -2.16
N ASN A 228 16.50 -17.83 -1.03
CA ASN A 228 16.23 -19.26 -1.03
C ASN A 228 14.85 -19.61 -1.65
N MET A 229 13.81 -18.82 -1.33
CA MET A 229 12.48 -18.99 -1.91
C MET A 229 12.46 -18.68 -3.41
N ILE A 230 13.21 -17.66 -3.84
CA ILE A 230 13.31 -17.28 -5.25
C ILE A 230 14.08 -18.33 -6.06
N ALA A 231 15.20 -18.82 -5.54
CA ALA A 231 15.99 -19.89 -6.13
C ALA A 231 15.13 -21.16 -6.34
N SER A 232 14.38 -21.57 -5.31
CA SER A 232 13.45 -22.70 -5.38
C SER A 232 12.36 -22.50 -6.45
N ARG A 233 11.83 -21.28 -6.60
CA ARG A 233 10.83 -20.94 -7.62
C ARG A 233 11.39 -21.00 -9.04
N LEU A 234 12.59 -20.46 -9.24
CA LEU A 234 13.27 -20.43 -10.54
C LEU A 234 13.91 -21.78 -10.91
N GLY A 235 14.02 -22.71 -9.96
CA GLY A 235 14.76 -23.96 -10.15
C GLY A 235 16.28 -23.74 -10.26
N LYS A 236 16.79 -22.66 -9.67
CA LYS A 236 18.22 -22.29 -9.65
C LYS A 236 18.84 -22.59 -8.28
N ASP A 237 20.16 -22.69 -8.21
CA ASP A 237 20.87 -22.85 -6.93
C ASP A 237 20.96 -21.50 -6.18
N PRO A 238 20.67 -21.42 -4.88
CA PRO A 238 20.75 -20.16 -4.12
C PRO A 238 22.11 -19.47 -4.20
N SER A 239 23.21 -20.24 -4.28
CA SER A 239 24.56 -19.69 -4.36
C SER A 239 24.82 -18.97 -5.67
N SER A 240 24.22 -19.45 -6.78
CA SER A 240 24.30 -18.78 -8.08
C SER A 240 23.65 -17.40 -8.05
N LEU A 241 22.47 -17.27 -7.44
CA LEU A 241 21.78 -15.98 -7.30
C LEU A 241 22.56 -15.03 -6.39
N ILE A 242 23.13 -15.54 -5.29
CA ILE A 242 23.97 -14.75 -4.38
C ILE A 242 25.21 -14.21 -5.11
N LEU A 243 25.80 -15.00 -6.02
CA LEU A 243 26.93 -14.57 -6.84
C LEU A 243 26.53 -13.39 -7.74
N ILE A 244 25.42 -13.50 -8.48
CA ILE A 244 24.91 -12.43 -9.36
C ILE A 244 24.69 -11.15 -8.54
N ILE A 245 24.09 -11.25 -7.35
CA ILE A 245 23.85 -10.09 -6.47
C ILE A 245 25.16 -9.46 -6.01
N ARG A 246 26.17 -10.29 -5.68
CA ARG A 246 27.50 -9.85 -5.27
C ARG A 246 28.24 -9.15 -6.41
N GLU A 247 28.15 -9.65 -7.63
CA GLU A 247 28.73 -9.02 -8.83
C GLU A 247 28.10 -7.65 -9.10
N ASN A 248 26.83 -7.48 -8.75
CA ASN A 248 26.13 -6.20 -8.79
C ASN A 248 26.40 -5.30 -7.55
N GLY A 249 27.38 -5.67 -6.71
CA GLY A 249 27.90 -4.82 -5.64
C GLY A 249 27.22 -4.93 -4.29
N VAL A 250 26.35 -5.93 -4.07
CA VAL A 250 25.64 -6.12 -2.79
C VAL A 250 25.96 -7.48 -2.16
N SER A 251 26.29 -7.47 -0.87
CA SER A 251 26.45 -8.71 -0.11
C SER A 251 25.10 -9.18 0.44
N ALA A 252 24.64 -10.35 -0.01
CA ALA A 252 23.41 -10.97 0.46
C ALA A 252 23.66 -12.42 0.92
N GLY A 253 22.82 -12.91 1.83
CA GLY A 253 22.74 -14.31 2.21
C GLY A 253 21.44 -14.96 1.73
N ALA A 254 21.30 -16.27 1.89
CA ALA A 254 20.12 -17.03 1.45
C ALA A 254 18.80 -16.53 2.06
N GLU A 255 18.85 -16.05 3.30
CA GLU A 255 17.69 -15.50 4.04
C GLU A 255 17.50 -13.99 3.86
N SER A 256 18.34 -13.33 3.07
CA SER A 256 18.16 -11.92 2.75
C SER A 256 16.91 -11.76 1.86
N THR A 257 16.07 -10.78 2.21
CA THR A 257 14.82 -10.53 1.46
C THR A 257 15.08 -9.72 0.20
N MET A 258 14.28 -9.97 -0.84
CA MET A 258 14.33 -9.20 -2.10
C MET A 258 14.20 -7.69 -1.87
N LYS A 259 13.35 -7.26 -0.90
CA LYS A 259 13.20 -5.84 -0.56
C LYS A 259 14.48 -5.23 0.02
N SER A 260 15.17 -5.95 0.90
CA SER A 260 16.42 -5.46 1.49
C SER A 260 17.51 -5.30 0.42
N ILE A 261 17.65 -6.31 -0.44
CA ILE A 261 18.68 -6.34 -1.48
C ILE A 261 18.41 -5.28 -2.55
N ALA A 262 17.19 -5.22 -3.07
CA ALA A 262 16.80 -4.22 -4.06
C ALA A 262 16.97 -2.79 -3.52
N GLY A 263 16.68 -2.57 -2.23
CA GLY A 263 16.91 -1.29 -1.56
C GLY A 263 18.39 -0.89 -1.52
N GLN A 264 19.32 -1.84 -1.36
CA GLN A 264 20.76 -1.57 -1.40
C GLN A 264 21.26 -1.31 -2.84
N LEU A 265 20.65 -1.97 -3.84
CA LEU A 265 20.94 -1.77 -5.26
C LEU A 265 20.28 -0.51 -5.85
N GLY A 266 19.33 0.10 -5.16
CA GLY A 266 18.58 1.26 -5.66
C GLY A 266 17.55 0.92 -6.75
N ILE A 267 17.18 -0.35 -6.90
CA ILE A 267 16.20 -0.84 -7.88
C ILE A 267 14.93 -1.37 -7.20
N SER A 268 13.89 -1.69 -7.97
CA SER A 268 12.69 -2.32 -7.39
C SER A 268 12.90 -3.83 -7.17
N PRO A 269 12.17 -4.46 -6.23
CA PRO A 269 12.18 -5.92 -6.09
C PRO A 269 11.75 -6.67 -7.35
N HIS A 270 10.98 -6.03 -8.24
CA HIS A 270 10.60 -6.60 -9.53
C HIS A 270 11.77 -6.62 -10.50
N ASP A 271 12.52 -5.53 -10.60
CA ASP A 271 13.69 -5.45 -11.49
C ASP A 271 14.77 -6.43 -11.03
N LEU A 272 14.96 -6.54 -9.71
CA LEU A 272 15.85 -7.56 -9.14
C LEU A 272 15.40 -8.98 -9.50
N TYR A 273 14.10 -9.25 -9.55
CA TYR A 273 13.62 -10.57 -9.97
C TYR A 273 13.94 -10.85 -11.43
N SER A 274 13.67 -9.89 -12.31
CA SER A 274 13.97 -10.02 -13.74
C SER A 274 15.46 -10.34 -13.94
N LEU A 275 16.34 -9.60 -13.25
CA LEU A 275 17.79 -9.85 -13.27
C LEU A 275 18.17 -11.27 -12.84
N LEU A 276 17.50 -11.82 -11.82
CA LEU A 276 17.77 -13.17 -11.33
C LEU A 276 17.10 -14.27 -12.16
N ALA A 277 16.01 -13.93 -12.84
CA ALA A 277 15.25 -14.83 -13.69
C ALA A 277 15.91 -15.01 -15.07
N GLU A 278 16.71 -14.06 -15.53
CA GLU A 278 17.53 -14.18 -16.76
C GLU A 278 18.44 -15.43 -16.71
N ASP A 279 18.48 -16.19 -17.81
CA ASP A 279 19.25 -17.43 -17.96
C ASP A 279 20.76 -17.21 -17.98
#